data_AF-A0AAD4SCU8-F1
#
_entry.id   AF-A0AAD4SCU8-F1
#
_cell.length_a   1.000
_cell.length_b   1.000
_cell.length_c   1.000
_cell.angle_alpha   90.00
_cell.angle_beta   90.00
_cell.angle_gamma   90.00
#
_symmetry.space_group_name_H-M   'P 1'
#
loop_
_entity.id
_entity.type
_entity.pdbx_description
1 polymer ?
#
loop_
_entity_poly.entity_id
_entity_poly.type
_entity_poly.pdbx_seq_one_letter_code
_entity_poly.pdbx_strand_id
1 'polypeptide(L)'
;MSINILLVVSLVVMAAALAITLVPATPPSDPNWGETVRHHRSGPEKMTKLHFYFHDIVTGDNPTSIPIARAPITNSSLTAFGLLYMMDDPLTETADPSSKLLGRAQGLFVCT
;
A
#
# COMPACT_ATOMS: atom_id res chain seq x y z
N MET A 1 11.02 -28.47 56.74
CA MET A 1 10.50 -27.30 56.01
C MET A 1 9.78 -27.83 54.77
N SER A 2 8.45 -27.88 54.81
CA SER A 2 7.66 -28.56 53.77
C SER A 2 7.33 -27.57 52.65
N ILE A 3 7.76 -27.86 51.43
CA ILE A 3 7.44 -27.07 50.23
C ILE A 3 5.98 -27.31 49.87
N ASN A 4 5.21 -26.23 49.74
CA ASN A 4 3.80 -26.29 49.37
C ASN A 4 3.66 -26.45 47.85
N ILE A 5 3.22 -27.64 47.41
CA ILE A 5 3.10 -28.03 46.00
C ILE A 5 2.14 -27.10 45.24
N LEU A 6 1.08 -26.59 45.89
CA LEU A 6 0.12 -25.68 45.25
C LEU A 6 0.78 -24.34 44.87
N LEU A 7 1.68 -23.83 45.71
CA LEU A 7 2.42 -22.60 45.42
C LEU A 7 3.39 -22.81 44.24
N VAL A 8 4.06 -23.96 44.16
CA VAL A 8 4.97 -24.29 43.05
C VAL A 8 4.22 -24.38 41.73
N VAL A 9 3.07 -25.07 41.71
CA VAL A 9 2.24 -25.20 40.50
C VAL A 9 1.71 -23.85 40.05
N SER A 10 1.23 -23.01 40.97
CA SER A 10 0.75 -21.66 40.64
C SER A 10 1.86 -20.79 40.05
N LEU A 11 3.08 -20.88 40.57
CA LEU A 11 4.24 -20.14 40.06
C LEU A 11 4.63 -20.56 38.64
N VAL A 12 4.57 -21.87 38.36
CA VAL A 12 4.87 -22.42 37.02
C VAL A 12 3.81 -21.98 36.00
N VAL A 13 2.53 -22.01 36.38
CA VAL A 13 1.43 -21.56 35.49
C VAL A 13 1.52 -20.06 35.18
N MET A 14 1.83 -19.23 36.19
CA MET A 14 2.04 -17.79 35.99
C MET A 14 3.25 -17.50 35.10
N ALA A 15 4.36 -18.23 35.27
CA ALA A 15 5.54 -18.08 34.43
C ALA A 15 5.26 -18.50 32.97
N ALA A 16 4.48 -19.57 32.75
CA ALA A 16 4.09 -20.02 31.42
C ALA A 16 3.14 -19.02 30.73
N ALA A 17 2.18 -18.44 31.46
CA ALA A 17 1.28 -17.42 30.92
C ALA A 17 2.03 -16.14 30.51
N LEU A 18 3.04 -15.73 31.27
CA LEU A 18 3.87 -14.57 30.96
C LEU A 18 4.76 -14.79 29.73
N ALA A 19 5.20 -16.03 29.50
CA ALA A 19 5.97 -16.39 28.30
C ALA A 19 5.15 -16.29 27.01
N ILE A 20 3.83 -16.53 27.08
CA ILE A 20 2.93 -16.47 25.91
C ILE A 20 2.70 -15.03 25.44
N THR A 21 2.73 -14.04 26.33
CA THR A 21 2.55 -12.62 25.97
C THR A 21 3.80 -11.96 25.37
N LEU A 22 4.96 -12.62 25.45
CA LEU A 22 6.26 -12.10 25.04
C LEU A 22 6.72 -12.58 23.66
N VAL A 23 5.89 -13.34 22.93
CA VAL A 23 6.18 -13.66 21.52
C VAL A 23 6.07 -12.35 20.73
N PRO A 24 7.18 -11.80 20.21
CA PRO A 24 7.11 -10.63 19.37
C PRO A 24 6.26 -11.00 18.15
N ALA A 25 5.24 -10.21 17.84
CA ALA A 25 4.56 -10.33 16.56
C ALA A 25 5.64 -10.25 15.48
N THR A 26 5.79 -11.31 14.68
CA THR A 26 6.64 -11.26 13.50
C THR A 26 6.16 -10.08 12.66
N PRO A 27 7.04 -9.13 12.32
CA PRO A 27 6.68 -8.08 11.37
C PRO A 27 6.07 -8.76 10.15
N PRO A 28 4.98 -8.21 9.57
CA PRO A 28 4.49 -8.70 8.28
C PRO A 28 5.69 -8.86 7.35
N SER A 29 5.79 -10.01 6.68
CA SER A 29 6.80 -10.26 5.64
C SER A 29 6.97 -8.99 4.80
N ASP A 30 8.22 -8.55 4.58
CA ASP A 30 8.52 -7.31 3.86
C ASP A 30 7.58 -7.16 2.66
N PRO A 31 6.72 -6.13 2.63
CA PRO A 31 5.82 -5.94 1.52
C PRO A 31 6.66 -5.80 0.25
N ASN A 32 6.43 -6.67 -0.73
CA ASN A 32 7.13 -6.65 -2.03
C ASN A 32 6.94 -5.31 -2.81
N TRP A 33 6.11 -4.40 -2.29
CA TRP A 33 5.79 -3.10 -2.85
C TRP A 33 6.48 -1.90 -2.18
N GLY A 34 7.13 -2.08 -1.02
CA GLY A 34 7.71 -0.96 -0.27
C GLY A 34 8.90 -1.35 0.61
N GLU A 35 10.08 -0.82 0.28
CA GLU A 35 11.34 -1.11 0.99
C GLU A 35 11.96 0.19 1.54
N THR A 36 12.16 0.29 2.86
CA THR A 36 12.92 1.39 3.45
C THR A 36 14.41 1.17 3.23
N VAL A 37 15.00 1.98 2.35
CA VAL A 37 16.42 1.89 1.98
C VAL A 37 17.25 2.71 2.96
N ARG A 38 18.24 2.05 3.59
CA ARG A 38 19.26 2.76 4.39
C ARG A 38 20.30 3.37 3.46
N HIS A 39 20.18 4.65 3.16
CA HIS A 39 21.24 5.37 2.47
C HIS A 39 22.31 5.82 3.47
N HIS A 40 23.49 5.19 3.41
CA HIS A 40 24.63 5.49 4.28
C HIS A 40 25.07 6.97 4.23
N ARG A 41 24.73 7.70 3.15
CA ARG A 41 25.06 9.12 2.98
C ARG A 41 23.92 10.08 3.40
N SER A 42 22.72 9.59 3.68
CA SER A 42 21.53 10.45 3.87
C SER A 42 21.33 10.99 5.29
N GLY A 43 22.27 10.78 6.21
CA GLY A 43 22.12 11.27 7.59
C GLY A 43 20.83 10.76 8.25
N PRO A 44 20.04 11.61 8.94
CA PRO A 44 18.80 11.20 9.61
C PRO A 44 17.62 10.98 8.65
N GLU A 45 17.77 11.25 7.35
CA GLU A 45 16.69 11.15 6.39
C GLU A 45 16.34 9.69 6.07
N LYS A 46 15.04 9.41 5.96
CA LYS A 46 14.52 8.09 5.60
C LYS A 46 14.17 8.07 4.12
N MET A 47 14.63 7.05 3.41
CA MET A 47 14.28 6.81 2.01
C MET A 47 13.47 5.52 1.89
N THR A 48 12.40 5.53 1.09
CA THR A 48 11.60 4.33 0.80
C THR A 48 11.46 4.19 -0.70
N LYS A 49 11.80 3.01 -1.22
CA LYS A 49 11.55 2.64 -2.61
C LYS A 49 10.18 1.98 -2.68
N LEU A 50 9.28 2.58 -3.46
CA LEU A 50 7.94 2.05 -3.71
C LEU A 50 7.90 1.42 -5.09
N HIS A 51 7.23 0.28 -5.21
CA HIS A 51 6.96 -0.40 -6.47
C HIS A 51 5.51 -0.85 -6.48
N PHE A 52 4.74 -0.39 -7.46
CA PHE A 52 3.32 -0.66 -7.59
C PHE A 52 2.91 -0.48 -9.06
N TYR A 53 1.72 -0.95 -9.40
CA TYR A 53 1.14 -0.84 -10.73
C TYR A 53 -0.06 0.09 -10.69
N PHE A 54 -0.08 1.06 -11.60
CA PHE A 54 -1.14 2.06 -11.76
C PHE A 54 -2.03 1.66 -12.95
N HIS A 55 -3.34 1.61 -12.74
CA HIS A 55 -4.32 1.17 -13.74
C HIS A 55 -5.27 2.29 -14.13
N ASP A 56 -4.96 3.02 -15.21
CA ASP A 56 -5.88 4.01 -15.80
C ASP A 56 -6.95 3.30 -16.64
N ILE A 57 -8.19 3.28 -16.13
CA ILE A 57 -9.32 2.60 -16.75
C ILE A 57 -10.27 3.64 -17.32
N VAL A 58 -10.06 3.97 -18.60
CA VAL A 58 -10.84 4.99 -19.34
C VAL A 58 -12.06 4.43 -20.11
N THR A 59 -12.26 3.11 -20.11
CA THR A 59 -13.34 2.43 -20.85
C THR A 59 -13.93 1.26 -20.06
N GLY A 60 -15.03 0.68 -20.54
CA GLY A 60 -15.73 -0.44 -19.90
C GLY A 60 -16.86 0.01 -18.97
N ASP A 61 -17.47 -0.95 -18.28
CA ASP A 61 -18.67 -0.71 -17.47
C ASP A 61 -18.40 0.09 -16.19
N ASN A 62 -17.16 0.10 -15.71
CA ASN A 62 -16.78 0.73 -14.45
C ASN A 62 -15.45 1.50 -14.57
N PRO A 63 -15.40 2.56 -15.38
CA PRO A 63 -14.19 3.35 -15.58
C PRO A 63 -13.78 4.06 -14.27
N THR A 64 -12.48 4.20 -14.06
CA THR A 64 -11.88 4.92 -12.92
C THR A 64 -11.34 6.29 -13.31
N SER A 65 -11.31 6.56 -14.61
CA SER A 65 -10.86 7.82 -15.21
C SER A 65 -11.89 8.33 -16.19
N ILE A 66 -12.45 9.51 -15.91
CA ILE A 66 -13.58 10.08 -16.67
C ILE A 66 -13.22 11.45 -17.26
N PRO A 67 -13.59 11.73 -18.52
CA PRO A 67 -13.37 13.04 -19.11
C PRO A 67 -14.31 14.07 -18.48
N ILE A 68 -13.77 15.18 -18.00
CA ILE A 68 -14.54 16.25 -17.32
C ILE A 68 -14.53 17.58 -18.07
N ALA A 69 -13.59 17.80 -18.99
CA ALA A 69 -13.58 18.97 -19.87
C ALA A 69 -12.88 18.68 -21.20
N ARG A 70 -13.28 19.41 -22.26
CA ARG A 70 -12.68 19.32 -23.60
C ARG A 70 -12.47 20.72 -24.15
N ALA A 71 -11.33 20.96 -24.80
CA ALA A 71 -11.10 22.17 -25.57
C ALA A 71 -11.83 22.10 -26.93
N PRO A 72 -12.10 23.24 -27.60
CA PRO A 72 -12.74 23.24 -28.92
C PRO A 72 -12.00 22.40 -29.97
N ILE A 73 -10.66 22.33 -29.86
CA ILE A 73 -9.80 21.60 -30.79
C ILE A 73 -9.60 20.13 -30.44
N THR A 74 -10.10 19.66 -29.29
CA THR A 74 -9.81 18.32 -28.77
C THR A 74 -10.17 17.22 -29.76
N ASN A 75 -11.34 17.31 -30.42
CA ASN A 75 -11.81 16.27 -31.33
C ASN A 75 -11.05 16.21 -32.66
N SER A 76 -10.45 17.33 -33.09
CA SER A 76 -9.63 17.41 -34.30
C SER A 76 -8.14 17.20 -34.03
N SER A 77 -7.74 17.16 -32.75
CA SER A 77 -6.34 16.98 -32.36
C SER A 77 -5.97 15.49 -32.37
N LEU A 78 -4.84 15.15 -33.00
CA LEU A 78 -4.31 13.78 -33.03
C LEU A 78 -3.91 13.26 -31.64
N THR A 79 -3.58 14.17 -30.72
CA THR A 79 -3.19 13.84 -29.33
C THR A 79 -4.29 14.09 -28.32
N ALA A 80 -5.50 14.44 -28.79
CA ALA A 80 -6.60 14.90 -27.94
C ALA A 80 -6.24 16.11 -27.06
N PHE A 81 -5.36 17.01 -27.54
CA PHE A 81 -4.94 18.21 -26.82
C PHE A 81 -6.12 18.95 -26.15
N GLY A 82 -5.95 19.28 -24.87
CA GLY A 82 -6.95 19.97 -24.06
C GLY A 82 -8.09 19.09 -23.53
N LEU A 83 -7.99 17.76 -23.66
CA LEU A 83 -8.87 16.82 -22.96
C LEU A 83 -8.41 16.65 -21.52
N LEU A 84 -9.30 16.94 -20.56
CA LEU A 84 -9.05 16.84 -19.12
C LEU A 84 -9.83 15.67 -18.52
N TYR A 85 -9.14 14.85 -17.74
CA TYR A 85 -9.70 13.72 -17.01
C TYR A 85 -9.67 13.96 -15.50
N MET A 86 -10.68 13.44 -14.80
CA MET A 86 -10.64 13.17 -13.37
C MET A 86 -10.39 11.68 -13.16
N MET A 87 -9.39 11.34 -12.36
CA MET A 87 -8.97 9.98 -12.10
C MET A 87 -9.05 9.63 -10.61
N ASP A 88 -9.48 8.40 -10.34
CA ASP A 88 -9.41 7.72 -9.05
C ASP A 88 -8.96 6.28 -9.32
N ASP A 89 -7.70 6.11 -9.70
CA ASP A 89 -7.18 4.85 -10.24
C ASP A 89 -6.57 3.94 -9.17
N PRO A 90 -6.82 2.62 -9.20
CA PRO A 90 -6.24 1.70 -8.23
C PRO A 90 -4.72 1.55 -8.42
N LEU A 91 -3.99 1.49 -7.30
CA LEU A 91 -2.58 1.11 -7.23
C LEU A 91 -2.48 -0.30 -6.66
N THR A 92 -1.94 -1.26 -7.41
CA THR A 92 -1.88 -2.67 -7.00
C THR A 92 -0.44 -3.17 -6.87
N GLU A 93 -0.31 -4.30 -6.16
CA GLU A 93 0.97 -4.94 -5.88
C GLU A 93 1.63 -5.58 -7.12
N THR A 94 0.82 -6.05 -8.08
CA THR A 94 1.29 -6.62 -9.34
C THR A 94 0.53 -6.04 -10.53
N ALA A 95 0.95 -6.38 -11.76
CA ALA A 95 0.25 -5.97 -12.98
C ALA A 95 -1.17 -6.55 -13.12
N ASP A 96 -1.53 -7.58 -12.35
CA ASP A 96 -2.90 -8.08 -12.31
C ASP A 96 -3.80 -7.09 -11.56
N PRO A 97 -4.85 -6.53 -12.19
CA PRO A 97 -5.77 -5.59 -11.54
C PRO A 97 -6.53 -6.19 -10.35
N SER A 98 -6.63 -7.51 -10.27
CA SER A 98 -7.25 -8.22 -9.15
C SER A 98 -6.29 -8.49 -7.98
N SER A 99 -5.00 -8.17 -8.15
CA SER A 99 -4.02 -8.29 -7.08
C SER A 99 -4.27 -7.28 -5.95
N LYS A 100 -3.54 -7.45 -4.84
CA LYS A 100 -3.72 -6.66 -3.62
C LYS A 100 -3.71 -5.15 -3.92
N LEU A 101 -4.80 -4.48 -3.54
CA LEU A 101 -4.91 -3.02 -3.58
C LEU A 101 -4.00 -2.40 -2.52
N LEU A 102 -3.10 -1.52 -2.94
CA LEU A 102 -2.15 -0.81 -2.09
C LEU A 102 -2.58 0.64 -1.82
N GLY A 103 -3.32 1.24 -2.73
CA GLY A 103 -3.79 2.63 -2.62
C GLY A 103 -4.57 3.08 -3.85
N ARG A 104 -4.82 4.39 -3.94
CA ARG A 104 -5.47 5.02 -5.10
C ARG A 104 -4.72 6.28 -5.52
N ALA A 105 -4.55 6.46 -6.82
CA ALA A 105 -4.04 7.67 -7.41
C ALA A 105 -5.22 8.58 -7.77
N GLN A 106 -5.34 9.68 -7.04
CA GLN A 106 -6.45 10.61 -7.14
C GLN A 106 -5.96 11.94 -7.68
N GLY A 107 -6.62 12.45 -8.72
CA GLY A 107 -6.26 13.75 -9.27
C GLY A 107 -6.84 14.01 -10.65
N LEU A 108 -6.11 14.84 -11.39
CA LEU A 108 -6.45 15.23 -12.75
C LEU A 108 -5.25 14.95 -13.65
N PHE A 109 -5.51 14.57 -14.89
CA PHE A 109 -4.50 14.62 -15.95
C PHE A 109 -5.09 15.21 -17.23
N VAL A 110 -4.21 15.74 -18.07
CA VAL A 110 -4.60 16.45 -19.29
C VAL A 110 -3.74 15.98 -20.45
N CYS A 111 -4.36 15.80 -21.61
CA CYS A 111 -3.63 15.60 -22.86
C CYS A 111 -3.07 16.95 -23.33
N THR A 112 -1.73 17.08 -23.36
CA THR A 112 -1.00 18.32 -23.70
C THR A 112 -0.05 18.14 -24.87
#